data_AF-A0A2D5E860-F1
#
_entry.id   AF-A0A2D5E860-F1
#
_cell.length_a   1.000
_cell.length_b   1.000
_cell.length_c   1.000
_cell.angle_alpha   90.00
_cell.angle_beta   90.00
_cell.angle_gamma   90.00
#
_symmetry.space_group_name_H-M   'P 1'
#
loop_
_entity.id
_entity.type
_entity.pdbx_description
1 polymer ?
#
loop_
_entity_poly.entity_id
_entity_poly.type
_entity_poly.pdbx_seq_one_letter_code
_entity_poly.pdbx_strand_id
1 'polypeptide(L)'
;MSPFLRSSSNWSSIAFAGWRPMLLGVLATMTVAGSGCTNRQVRVEMRVGSNGPERVFETNRADSDELDRIAKAYESGPSQRDDGRDGVRFEAGFGDRDLPSELGNRNGWSSLAGGFGSSFLYVEQFGDGRDDWKAFRTRMDAGELWMRLAVTFFEGRIDDEDARQEWRRFADEELIPDMMSGFLRFTANGFVQQGQRVDYQFRPPAARGPRSEDEWFQIQIFTPLVGFAIERGWIEAEEGQLALLSGIDGWVSAGERDWSRTTLADPIVERTVRRFVPEAEPGRIGPENQQLILLGLSFLWWVNTSDEAMEVMLESPAVSEEDKAKLRAGNRFIGLPGPFGIPIGGGDSPLESEVVLETGVEPFITNGNWDESLGTVTFSTRIYPAEQRRRLAPPVFHASWAVPDEDVQREIFDDVLLVGQDLAEVIFWERTLDEETRSDWNRALVAARLDRDLTPMSDVVRSLEGNSKSDRPAPARLRILLSLDPDPGADE
;
A
#
# COMPACT_ATOMS: atom_id res chain seq x y z
N MET A 1 -59.01 11.91 10.74
CA MET A 1 -59.78 12.60 9.70
C MET A 1 -58.81 13.47 8.87
N SER A 2 -58.32 12.93 7.75
CA SER A 2 -57.97 13.70 6.53
C SER A 2 -59.27 13.97 5.75
N PRO A 3 -59.36 14.78 4.65
CA PRO A 3 -58.31 15.08 3.66
C PRO A 3 -58.37 16.46 2.93
N PHE A 4 -57.42 16.62 1.97
CA PHE A 4 -57.35 17.44 0.73
C PHE A 4 -56.06 18.28 0.66
N LEU A 5 -54.97 17.80 0.05
CA LEU A 5 -54.62 17.72 -1.38
C LEU A 5 -54.54 19.08 -2.11
N ARG A 6 -53.30 19.53 -2.40
CA ARG A 6 -52.92 20.12 -3.70
C ARG A 6 -51.50 19.73 -4.10
N SER A 7 -51.39 19.32 -5.35
CA SER A 7 -50.21 18.88 -6.08
C SER A 7 -49.68 19.97 -7.01
N SER A 8 -48.37 19.98 -7.23
CA SER A 8 -47.68 20.28 -8.52
C SER A 8 -46.17 20.10 -8.29
N SER A 9 -45.51 19.02 -8.72
CA SER A 9 -45.01 18.69 -10.07
C SER A 9 -44.03 19.70 -10.70
N ASN A 10 -42.82 19.20 -10.96
CA ASN A 10 -41.89 19.52 -12.05
C ASN A 10 -41.39 20.96 -12.22
N TRP A 11 -40.12 21.17 -11.86
CA TRP A 11 -39.20 22.04 -12.60
C TRP A 11 -37.83 21.35 -12.72
N SER A 12 -37.77 20.38 -13.63
CA SER A 12 -36.59 20.17 -14.46
C SER A 12 -36.50 21.33 -15.47
N SER A 13 -35.27 21.69 -15.85
CA SER A 13 -34.88 22.58 -16.97
C SER A 13 -35.09 24.11 -16.85
N ILE A 14 -34.00 24.82 -16.51
CA ILE A 14 -33.60 26.12 -17.11
C ILE A 14 -32.08 26.03 -17.34
N ALA A 15 -31.65 25.51 -18.50
CA ALA A 15 -31.10 26.29 -19.60
C ALA A 15 -29.63 26.76 -19.40
N PHE A 16 -28.68 25.81 -19.53
CA PHE A 16 -27.35 26.11 -20.04
C PHE A 16 -27.44 26.17 -21.57
N ALA A 17 -27.59 27.37 -22.12
CA ALA A 17 -27.54 27.65 -23.55
C ALA A 17 -26.62 28.85 -23.80
N GLY A 18 -25.53 28.60 -24.53
CA GLY A 18 -24.56 29.58 -25.03
C GLY A 18 -23.28 29.65 -24.17
N TRP A 19 -22.07 29.34 -24.63
CA TRP A 19 -21.52 29.21 -25.98
C TRP A 19 -20.39 28.16 -25.99
N ARG A 20 -20.47 27.18 -26.88
CA ARG A 20 -19.34 26.63 -27.66
C ARG A 20 -19.70 26.95 -29.12
N PRO A 21 -18.84 27.65 -29.89
CA PRO A 21 -18.03 26.90 -30.85
C PRO A 21 -16.69 27.58 -31.23
N MET A 22 -15.56 26.92 -30.95
CA MET A 22 -14.37 26.92 -31.83
C MET A 22 -13.30 26.04 -31.20
N LEU A 23 -13.24 24.78 -31.63
CA LEU A 23 -12.09 23.84 -31.65
C LEU A 23 -12.63 22.40 -31.74
N LEU A 24 -13.41 22.18 -32.80
CA LEU A 24 -13.84 20.89 -33.30
C LEU A 24 -13.27 20.80 -34.73
N GLY A 25 -12.32 19.90 -34.92
CA GLY A 25 -11.47 19.76 -36.10
C GLY A 25 -10.04 19.60 -35.62
N VAL A 26 -9.61 18.42 -35.16
CA VAL A 26 -9.49 17.18 -35.95
C VAL A 26 -9.70 15.96 -35.03
N LEU A 27 -10.95 15.47 -34.90
CA LEU A 27 -11.25 14.24 -34.16
C LEU A 27 -12.41 13.48 -34.83
N ALA A 28 -12.07 12.87 -35.96
CA ALA A 28 -12.71 11.71 -36.59
C ALA A 28 -11.74 11.35 -37.72
N THR A 29 -11.07 10.21 -37.78
CA THR A 29 -11.69 8.89 -37.94
C THR A 29 -10.60 7.84 -37.78
N MET A 30 -10.65 7.03 -36.72
CA MET A 30 -10.10 5.66 -36.72
C MET A 30 -10.92 4.83 -35.74
N THR A 31 -12.11 4.42 -36.21
CA THR A 31 -12.78 3.21 -35.75
C THR A 31 -11.92 2.01 -36.14
N VAL A 32 -11.05 1.58 -35.23
CA VAL A 32 -10.57 0.20 -35.17
C VAL A 32 -11.40 -0.50 -34.09
N ALA A 33 -11.84 -1.71 -34.43
CA ALA A 33 -12.76 -2.54 -33.67
C ALA A 33 -12.42 -2.61 -32.18
N GLY A 34 -13.44 -2.46 -31.34
CA GLY A 34 -13.36 -2.71 -29.92
C GLY A 34 -13.16 -4.20 -29.65
N SER A 35 -11.93 -4.59 -29.33
CA SER A 35 -11.72 -5.43 -28.15
C SER A 35 -11.83 -4.48 -26.94
N GLY A 36 -12.78 -4.73 -26.05
CA GLY A 36 -12.87 -3.97 -24.81
C GLY A 36 -11.52 -4.02 -24.11
N CYS A 37 -10.96 -2.85 -23.75
CA CYS A 37 -9.80 -2.80 -22.89
C CYS A 37 -10.21 -3.33 -21.50
N THR A 38 -10.22 -4.64 -21.32
CA THR A 38 -10.20 -5.24 -20.00
C THR A 38 -8.91 -4.80 -19.34
N ASN A 39 -8.98 -4.25 -18.12
CA ASN A 39 -7.80 -3.94 -17.33
C ASN A 39 -6.88 -5.17 -17.31
N ARG A 40 -5.57 -4.95 -17.43
CA ARG A 40 -4.61 -6.04 -17.26
C ARG A 40 -4.79 -6.58 -15.85
N GLN A 41 -4.96 -7.89 -15.74
CA GLN A 41 -5.24 -8.60 -14.51
C GLN A 41 -4.30 -9.79 -14.40
N VAL A 42 -3.76 -9.97 -13.20
CA VAL A 42 -3.08 -11.19 -12.80
C VAL A 42 -3.68 -11.74 -11.52
N ARG A 43 -3.78 -13.06 -11.45
CA ARG A 43 -4.18 -13.79 -10.25
C ARG A 43 -3.19 -14.89 -9.97
N VAL A 44 -2.79 -15.00 -8.71
CA VAL A 44 -2.00 -16.13 -8.20
C VAL A 44 -2.83 -16.83 -7.16
N GLU A 45 -2.97 -18.15 -7.26
CA GLU A 45 -3.51 -18.98 -6.18
C GLU A 45 -2.39 -19.87 -5.66
N MET A 46 -2.29 -19.96 -4.34
CA MET A 46 -1.29 -20.75 -3.64
C MET A 46 -1.97 -21.65 -2.64
N ARG A 47 -1.55 -22.92 -2.57
CA ARG A 47 -1.98 -23.86 -1.53
C ARG A 47 -0.89 -24.84 -1.17
N VAL A 48 -1.03 -25.48 -0.01
CA VAL A 48 -0.14 -26.56 0.42
C VAL A 48 -0.44 -27.81 -0.40
N GLY A 49 0.51 -28.25 -1.23
CA GLY A 49 0.44 -29.53 -1.95
C GLY A 49 1.17 -30.65 -1.23
N SER A 50 1.04 -31.88 -1.75
CA SER A 50 1.63 -33.07 -1.10
C SER A 50 3.16 -33.12 -1.14
N ASN A 51 3.79 -32.44 -2.11
CA ASN A 51 5.24 -32.45 -2.33
C ASN A 51 5.87 -31.04 -2.29
N GLY A 52 5.14 -30.04 -1.79
CA GLY A 52 5.53 -28.64 -1.81
C GLY A 52 4.34 -27.74 -2.18
N PRO A 53 4.55 -26.43 -2.38
CA PRO A 53 3.48 -25.52 -2.77
C PRO A 53 2.91 -25.85 -4.15
N GLU A 54 1.59 -25.81 -4.26
CA GLU A 54 0.87 -25.80 -5.53
C GLU A 54 0.53 -24.36 -5.88
N ARG A 55 0.74 -24.00 -7.16
CA ARG A 55 0.53 -22.64 -7.65
C ARG A 55 -0.28 -22.66 -8.93
N VAL A 56 -1.27 -21.78 -8.97
CA VAL A 56 -2.04 -21.44 -10.17
C VAL A 56 -1.73 -20.00 -10.52
N PHE A 57 -1.40 -19.73 -11.79
CA PHE A 57 -1.23 -18.39 -12.30
C PHE A 57 -2.19 -18.12 -13.45
N GLU A 58 -2.93 -17.02 -13.35
CA GLU A 58 -3.84 -16.55 -14.39
C GLU A 58 -3.48 -15.15 -14.84
N THR A 59 -3.56 -14.90 -16.15
CA THR A 59 -3.31 -13.57 -16.72
C THR A 59 -4.13 -13.36 -17.98
N ASN A 60 -4.60 -12.12 -18.19
CA ASN A 60 -5.18 -11.69 -19.47
C ASN A 60 -4.18 -10.90 -20.34
N ARG A 61 -2.89 -10.93 -19.98
CA ARG A 61 -1.81 -10.37 -20.81
C ARG A 61 -1.62 -11.24 -22.05
N ALA A 62 -1.36 -10.58 -23.19
CA ALA A 62 -1.33 -11.22 -24.51
C ALA A 62 0.08 -11.24 -25.14
N ASP A 63 1.14 -11.03 -24.36
CA ASP A 63 2.52 -11.10 -24.87
C ASP A 63 2.93 -12.58 -25.05
N SER A 64 3.04 -13.02 -26.31
CA SER A 64 3.31 -14.42 -26.64
C SER A 64 4.65 -14.91 -26.11
N ASP A 65 5.69 -14.07 -26.10
CA ASP A 65 7.02 -14.46 -25.64
C ASP A 65 7.03 -14.61 -24.12
N GLU A 66 6.30 -13.73 -23.42
CA GLU A 66 6.07 -13.82 -21.97
C GLU A 66 5.30 -15.09 -21.60
N LEU A 67 4.22 -15.40 -22.33
CA LEU A 67 3.41 -16.60 -22.11
C LEU A 67 4.19 -17.89 -22.39
N ASP A 68 5.00 -17.93 -23.46
CA ASP A 68 5.86 -19.08 -23.79
C ASP A 68 6.95 -19.30 -22.74
N ARG A 69 7.47 -18.21 -22.16
CA ARG A 69 8.42 -18.29 -21.04
C ARG A 69 7.75 -18.88 -19.80
N ILE A 70 6.55 -18.42 -19.46
CA ILE A 70 5.79 -18.90 -18.29
C ILE A 70 5.43 -20.37 -18.47
N ALA A 71 4.96 -20.78 -19.66
CA ALA A 71 4.61 -22.16 -19.96
C ALA A 71 5.74 -23.16 -19.70
N LYS A 72 7.01 -22.75 -19.87
CA LYS A 72 8.19 -23.61 -19.59
C LYS A 72 8.41 -23.89 -18.11
N ALA A 73 7.88 -23.05 -17.22
CA ALA A 73 8.05 -23.19 -15.78
C ALA A 73 6.92 -23.98 -15.11
N TYR A 74 5.81 -24.22 -15.82
CA TYR A 74 4.62 -24.88 -15.31
C TYR A 74 4.45 -26.27 -15.95
N GLU A 75 3.91 -27.21 -15.18
CA GLU A 75 3.61 -28.58 -15.64
C GLU A 75 2.40 -28.60 -16.59
N SER A 76 1.45 -27.68 -16.38
CA SER A 76 0.23 -27.57 -17.18
C SER A 76 -0.09 -26.12 -17.56
N GLY A 77 -0.75 -25.97 -18.72
CA GLY A 77 -1.06 -24.67 -19.35
C GLY A 77 -0.20 -24.40 -20.60
N PRO A 78 -0.52 -23.36 -21.40
CA PRO A 78 -1.66 -22.45 -21.22
C PRO A 78 -3.00 -23.14 -21.53
N SER A 79 -3.96 -22.99 -20.63
CA SER A 79 -5.38 -23.37 -20.83
C SER A 79 -6.27 -22.12 -20.74
N GLN A 80 -7.50 -22.19 -21.24
CA GLN A 80 -8.47 -21.10 -21.04
C GLN A 80 -8.86 -21.01 -19.56
N ARG A 81 -9.18 -19.80 -19.10
CA ARG A 81 -9.65 -19.57 -17.72
C ARG A 81 -11.03 -20.18 -17.51
N ASP A 82 -11.25 -20.76 -16.33
CA ASP A 82 -12.48 -21.48 -15.98
C ASP A 82 -13.70 -20.57 -15.79
N ASP A 83 -13.49 -19.28 -15.55
CA ASP A 83 -14.53 -18.29 -15.29
C ASP A 83 -15.08 -17.60 -16.55
N GLY A 84 -14.61 -18.02 -17.74
CA GLY A 84 -15.02 -17.45 -19.02
C GLY A 84 -14.48 -16.04 -19.29
N ARG A 85 -13.56 -15.51 -18.45
CA ARG A 85 -12.83 -14.28 -18.75
C ARG A 85 -11.72 -14.53 -19.77
N ASP A 86 -11.41 -13.52 -20.58
CA ASP A 86 -10.24 -13.55 -21.46
C ASP A 86 -8.96 -13.79 -20.65
N GLY A 87 -8.07 -14.63 -21.17
CA GLY A 87 -6.76 -14.92 -20.58
C GLY A 87 -6.39 -16.40 -20.60
N VAL A 88 -5.27 -16.70 -19.95
CA VAL A 88 -4.70 -18.05 -19.85
C VAL A 88 -4.42 -18.43 -18.40
N ARG A 89 -4.46 -19.73 -18.12
CA ARG A 89 -4.19 -20.37 -16.83
C ARG A 89 -3.03 -21.36 -16.93
N PHE A 90 -2.18 -21.35 -15.91
CA PHE A 90 -1.06 -22.26 -15.71
C PHE A 90 -1.12 -22.86 -14.31
N GLU A 91 -0.74 -24.13 -14.16
CA GLU A 91 -0.79 -24.83 -12.87
C GLU A 91 0.35 -25.85 -12.75
N ALA A 92 0.98 -25.88 -11.57
CA ALA A 92 2.11 -26.76 -11.27
C ALA A 92 2.34 -26.89 -9.75
N GLY A 93 2.93 -28.01 -9.34
CA GLY A 93 3.57 -28.15 -8.03
C GLY A 93 5.04 -27.71 -8.09
N PHE A 94 5.55 -27.14 -7.00
CA PHE A 94 6.94 -26.68 -6.90
C PHE A 94 7.62 -27.24 -5.65
N GLY A 95 8.95 -27.33 -5.69
CA GLY A 95 9.75 -27.58 -4.50
C GLY A 95 9.88 -26.33 -3.62
N ASP A 96 10.24 -26.52 -2.35
CA ASP A 96 10.54 -25.43 -1.43
C ASP A 96 11.69 -24.57 -2.01
N ARG A 97 11.36 -23.35 -2.46
CA ARG A 97 12.21 -22.32 -3.10
C ARG A 97 12.25 -22.28 -4.63
N ASP A 98 11.49 -23.14 -5.32
CA ASP A 98 11.49 -23.20 -6.79
C ASP A 98 10.31 -22.47 -7.45
N LEU A 99 9.72 -21.49 -6.75
CA LEU A 99 8.58 -20.74 -7.28
C LEU A 99 9.01 -19.84 -8.47
N PRO A 100 8.22 -19.81 -9.56
CA PRO A 100 8.58 -19.07 -10.77
C PRO A 100 8.38 -17.57 -10.62
N SER A 101 9.01 -16.80 -11.51
CA SER A 101 8.84 -15.35 -11.61
C SER A 101 8.10 -15.01 -12.91
N GLU A 102 6.78 -14.87 -12.86
CA GLU A 102 5.92 -14.56 -14.00
C GLU A 102 6.05 -13.09 -14.46
N LEU A 103 6.16 -12.17 -13.50
CA LEU A 103 6.13 -10.72 -13.74
C LEU A 103 7.35 -10.00 -13.16
N GLY A 104 8.50 -10.70 -13.11
CA GLY A 104 9.66 -10.24 -12.35
C GLY A 104 9.44 -10.30 -10.83
N ASN A 105 8.37 -10.96 -10.39
CA ASN A 105 8.04 -11.11 -8.99
C ASN A 105 9.11 -11.86 -8.21
N ARG A 106 9.17 -11.51 -6.94
CA ARG A 106 10.01 -12.12 -5.91
C ARG A 106 9.08 -12.81 -4.94
N ASN A 107 9.30 -14.10 -4.74
CA ASN A 107 8.46 -14.91 -3.88
C ASN A 107 9.30 -15.81 -2.99
N GLY A 108 8.63 -16.38 -2.00
CA GLY A 108 9.23 -17.31 -1.07
C GLY A 108 8.16 -18.16 -0.43
N TRP A 109 8.50 -19.43 -0.23
CA TRP A 109 7.70 -20.40 0.49
C TRP A 109 8.60 -21.14 1.48
N SER A 110 8.06 -21.42 2.66
CA SER A 110 8.71 -22.29 3.64
C SER A 110 7.65 -23.16 4.30
N SER A 111 8.03 -24.42 4.54
CA SER A 111 7.29 -25.34 5.41
C SER A 111 8.22 -25.83 6.52
N LEU A 112 7.72 -25.86 7.75
CA LEU A 112 8.44 -26.35 8.92
C LEU A 112 7.53 -27.33 9.68
N ALA A 113 7.82 -28.61 9.57
CA ALA A 113 7.20 -29.63 10.40
C ALA A 113 7.74 -29.59 11.84
N GLY A 114 6.87 -29.86 12.80
CA GLY A 114 7.19 -30.15 14.21
C GLY A 114 6.29 -31.26 14.78
N GLY A 115 6.45 -31.55 16.06
CA GLY A 115 5.80 -32.68 16.72
C GLY A 115 4.26 -32.59 16.79
N PHE A 116 3.71 -31.38 16.77
CA PHE A 116 2.27 -31.12 16.93
C PHE A 116 1.59 -30.51 15.71
N GLY A 117 2.29 -30.39 14.58
CA GLY A 117 1.77 -29.74 13.38
C GLY A 117 2.86 -29.17 12.48
N SER A 118 2.46 -28.28 11.57
CA SER A 118 3.36 -27.63 10.62
C SER A 118 3.15 -26.12 10.58
N SER A 119 4.23 -25.35 10.42
CA SER A 119 4.22 -23.91 10.25
C SER A 119 4.68 -23.54 8.84
N PHE A 120 4.05 -22.53 8.26
CA PHE A 120 4.26 -22.11 6.89
C PHE A 120 4.52 -20.61 6.81
N LEU A 121 5.28 -20.21 5.79
CA LEU A 121 5.51 -18.83 5.41
C LEU A 121 5.34 -18.69 3.91
N TYR A 122 4.56 -17.70 3.49
CA TYR A 122 4.48 -17.26 2.11
C TYR A 122 4.81 -15.77 2.02
N VAL A 123 5.62 -15.41 1.01
CA VAL A 123 5.89 -14.02 0.65
C VAL A 123 5.82 -13.85 -0.87
N GLU A 124 5.29 -12.72 -1.33
CA GLU A 124 5.15 -12.41 -2.75
C GLU A 124 5.24 -10.89 -2.98
N GLN A 125 6.00 -10.49 -3.97
CA GLN A 125 6.12 -9.10 -4.37
C GLN A 125 6.23 -9.02 -5.89
N PHE A 126 5.26 -8.38 -6.52
CA PHE A 126 5.28 -8.16 -7.97
C PHE A 126 6.20 -6.99 -8.37
N GLY A 127 6.81 -7.13 -9.55
CA GLY A 127 7.55 -6.06 -10.24
C GLY A 127 9.04 -6.33 -10.40
N ASP A 128 9.63 -5.70 -11.41
CA ASP A 128 11.02 -5.89 -11.83
C ASP A 128 12.08 -5.64 -10.74
N GLY A 129 13.27 -6.20 -10.96
CA GLY A 129 14.43 -6.15 -10.06
C GLY A 129 14.95 -4.73 -9.71
N ARG A 130 15.69 -4.70 -8.60
CA ARG A 130 16.04 -3.54 -7.75
C ARG A 130 16.62 -2.31 -8.47
N ASP A 131 15.94 -1.17 -8.30
CA ASP A 131 16.58 0.03 -7.73
C ASP A 131 15.53 0.96 -7.08
N ASP A 132 14.83 0.47 -6.05
CA ASP A 132 13.82 1.24 -5.32
C ASP A 132 14.40 2.57 -4.80
N TRP A 133 15.69 2.58 -4.45
CA TRP A 133 16.39 3.78 -4.01
C TRP A 133 16.56 4.80 -5.14
N LYS A 134 16.98 4.38 -6.34
CA LYS A 134 17.04 5.28 -7.51
C LYS A 134 15.66 5.74 -7.93
N ALA A 135 14.65 4.87 -7.93
CA ALA A 135 13.28 5.26 -8.23
C ALA A 135 12.79 6.32 -7.24
N PHE A 136 13.02 6.10 -5.94
CA PHE A 136 12.71 7.07 -4.89
C PHE A 136 13.48 8.38 -5.06
N ARG A 137 14.79 8.33 -5.33
CA ARG A 137 15.60 9.53 -5.55
C ARG A 137 15.10 10.33 -6.74
N THR A 138 14.89 9.67 -7.89
CA THR A 138 14.35 10.30 -9.10
C THR A 138 13.03 11.02 -8.82
N ARG A 139 12.19 10.41 -7.97
CA ARG A 139 10.93 11.01 -7.53
C ARG A 139 11.12 12.24 -6.65
N MET A 140 12.04 12.18 -5.70
CA MET A 140 12.37 13.32 -4.83
C MET A 140 12.97 14.46 -5.66
N ASP A 141 13.91 14.14 -6.56
CA ASP A 141 14.51 15.09 -7.50
C ASP A 141 13.42 15.76 -8.37
N ALA A 142 12.43 14.98 -8.84
CA ALA A 142 11.30 15.52 -9.59
C ALA A 142 10.42 16.43 -8.73
N GLY A 143 10.14 16.06 -7.47
CA GLY A 143 9.46 16.93 -6.52
C GLY A 143 10.17 18.26 -6.31
N GLU A 144 11.48 18.21 -6.09
CA GLU A 144 12.31 19.41 -5.93
C GLU A 144 12.31 20.27 -7.20
N LEU A 145 12.43 19.67 -8.39
CA LEU A 145 12.32 20.39 -9.66
C LEU A 145 11.02 21.21 -9.72
N TRP A 146 9.88 20.59 -9.43
CA TRP A 146 8.59 21.28 -9.48
C TRP A 146 8.47 22.38 -8.43
N MET A 147 9.03 22.17 -7.24
CA MET A 147 9.09 23.21 -6.21
C MET A 147 9.96 24.39 -6.66
N ARG A 148 11.13 24.13 -7.24
CA ARG A 148 12.01 25.19 -7.77
C ARG A 148 11.36 25.95 -8.92
N LEU A 149 10.71 25.25 -9.86
CA LEU A 149 9.94 25.88 -10.94
C LEU A 149 8.85 26.80 -10.37
N ALA A 150 8.10 26.35 -9.35
CA ALA A 150 7.07 27.16 -8.72
C ALA A 150 7.68 28.38 -8.01
N VAL A 151 8.76 28.20 -7.25
CA VAL A 151 9.47 29.29 -6.55
C VAL A 151 9.92 30.37 -7.53
N THR A 152 10.62 29.99 -8.60
CA THR A 152 11.09 30.93 -9.63
C THR A 152 9.93 31.63 -10.34
N PHE A 153 8.87 30.89 -10.64
CA PHE A 153 7.66 31.46 -11.26
C PHE A 153 7.01 32.54 -10.39
N PHE A 154 6.89 32.31 -9.08
CA PHE A 154 6.32 33.30 -8.16
C PHE A 154 7.28 34.47 -7.91
N GLU A 155 8.58 34.20 -7.86
CA GLU A 155 9.60 35.23 -7.71
C GLU A 155 9.54 36.29 -8.82
N GLY A 156 9.37 35.87 -10.07
CA GLY A 156 9.25 36.77 -11.23
C GLY A 156 8.00 37.68 -11.21
N ARG A 157 7.11 37.54 -10.21
CA ARG A 157 5.93 38.38 -9.99
C ARG A 157 6.08 39.35 -8.82
N ILE A 158 7.19 39.28 -8.09
CA ILE A 158 7.50 40.19 -7.00
C ILE A 158 8.29 41.34 -7.60
N ASP A 159 7.70 42.54 -7.65
CA ASP A 159 8.35 43.73 -8.22
C ASP A 159 9.46 44.27 -7.32
N ASP A 160 9.23 44.27 -6.00
CA ASP A 160 10.14 44.79 -4.98
C ASP A 160 11.34 43.87 -4.76
N GLU A 161 12.56 44.44 -4.78
CA GLU A 161 13.81 43.67 -4.71
C GLU A 161 14.05 43.09 -3.31
N ASP A 162 13.72 43.84 -2.26
CA ASP A 162 13.89 43.37 -0.87
C ASP A 162 12.93 42.21 -0.58
N ALA A 163 11.66 42.33 -1.00
CA ALA A 163 10.68 41.24 -0.91
C ALA A 163 11.08 40.03 -1.75
N ARG A 164 11.72 40.24 -2.92
CA ARG A 164 12.23 39.14 -3.76
C ARG A 164 13.37 38.38 -3.08
N GLN A 165 14.29 39.09 -2.43
CA GLN A 165 15.38 38.47 -1.65
C GLN A 165 14.83 37.71 -0.43
N GLU A 166 13.84 38.27 0.25
CA GLU A 166 13.15 37.58 1.35
C GLU A 166 12.45 36.30 0.86
N TRP A 167 11.76 36.36 -0.28
CA TRP A 167 11.12 35.19 -0.90
C TRP A 167 12.13 34.08 -1.22
N ARG A 168 13.26 34.41 -1.85
CA ARG A 168 14.33 33.42 -2.14
C ARG A 168 14.84 32.77 -0.88
N ARG A 169 15.16 33.58 0.15
CA ARG A 169 15.63 33.07 1.44
C ARG A 169 14.61 32.13 2.07
N PHE A 170 13.34 32.54 2.15
CA PHE A 170 12.26 31.69 2.65
C PHE A 170 12.11 30.41 1.83
N ALA A 171 12.16 30.50 0.51
CA ALA A 171 11.98 29.36 -0.39
C ALA A 171 13.08 28.30 -0.19
N ASP A 172 14.33 28.73 -0.12
CA ASP A 172 15.49 27.85 0.01
C ASP A 172 15.70 27.32 1.43
N GLU A 173 15.47 28.15 2.46
CA GLU A 173 15.71 27.77 3.86
C GLU A 173 14.53 27.03 4.52
N GLU A 174 13.29 27.31 4.09
CA GLU A 174 12.07 26.79 4.74
C GLU A 174 11.19 25.99 3.77
N LEU A 175 10.68 26.61 2.69
CA LEU A 175 9.62 26.03 1.86
C LEU A 175 10.03 24.72 1.18
N ILE A 176 11.14 24.73 0.44
CA ILE A 176 11.61 23.54 -0.29
C ILE A 176 11.98 22.43 0.71
N PRO A 177 12.86 22.65 1.71
CA PRO A 177 13.20 21.63 2.69
C PRO A 177 11.98 21.02 3.40
N ASP A 178 11.01 21.84 3.78
CA ASP A 178 9.85 21.36 4.54
C ASP A 178 8.85 20.62 3.65
N MET A 179 8.65 21.04 2.40
CA MET A 179 7.86 20.28 1.44
C MET A 179 8.50 18.92 1.13
N MET A 180 9.82 18.87 0.97
CA MET A 180 10.55 17.61 0.78
C MET A 180 10.45 16.71 2.02
N SER A 181 10.54 17.27 3.23
CA SER A 181 10.40 16.54 4.48
C SER A 181 8.97 16.02 4.70
N GLY A 182 7.95 16.84 4.43
CA GLY A 182 6.55 16.44 4.48
C GLY A 182 6.24 15.30 3.51
N PHE A 183 6.76 15.38 2.29
CA PHE A 183 6.59 14.34 1.28
C PHE A 183 7.32 13.02 1.64
N LEU A 184 8.53 13.12 2.18
CA LEU A 184 9.27 11.96 2.70
C LEU A 184 8.45 11.22 3.77
N ARG A 185 7.91 11.95 4.75
CA ARG A 185 7.07 11.39 5.81
C ARG A 185 5.79 10.76 5.24
N PHE A 186 5.11 11.43 4.31
CA PHE A 186 3.92 10.89 3.65
C PHE A 186 4.21 9.56 2.96
N THR A 187 5.36 9.47 2.26
CA THR A 187 5.73 8.25 1.53
C THR A 187 6.18 7.13 2.48
N ALA A 188 6.93 7.46 3.54
CA ALA A 188 7.35 6.51 4.57
C ALA A 188 6.15 5.94 5.34
N ASN A 189 5.22 6.79 5.77
CA ASN A 189 3.96 6.40 6.40
C ASN A 189 3.14 5.50 5.47
N GLY A 190 3.10 5.85 4.19
CA GLY A 190 2.49 5.03 3.16
C GLY A 190 3.09 3.63 2.99
N PHE A 191 4.41 3.52 3.16
CA PHE A 191 5.12 2.25 3.11
C PHE A 191 4.78 1.38 4.33
N VAL A 192 4.70 1.97 5.54
CA VAL A 192 4.24 1.26 6.75
C VAL A 192 2.81 0.77 6.57
N GLN A 193 1.91 1.62 6.07
CA GLN A 193 0.51 1.25 5.84
C GLN A 193 0.42 0.04 4.91
N GLN A 194 1.10 0.08 3.77
CA GLN A 194 1.12 -1.02 2.80
C GLN A 194 1.76 -2.30 3.35
N GLY A 195 2.78 -2.17 4.19
CA GLY A 195 3.43 -3.30 4.84
C GLY A 195 2.48 -4.05 5.78
N GLN A 196 1.55 -3.35 6.43
CA GLN A 196 0.62 -3.93 7.41
C GLN A 196 -0.77 -4.24 6.85
N ARG A 197 -1.22 -3.51 5.82
CA ARG A 197 -2.55 -3.62 5.19
C ARG A 197 -2.44 -3.39 3.69
N VAL A 198 -2.39 -4.47 2.90
CA VAL A 198 -2.14 -4.34 1.46
C VAL A 198 -3.39 -4.05 0.64
N ASP A 199 -4.54 -4.57 1.07
CA ASP A 199 -5.86 -4.36 0.46
C ASP A 199 -6.66 -3.31 1.23
N TYR A 200 -5.96 -2.32 1.81
CA TYR A 200 -6.63 -1.18 2.41
C TYR A 200 -7.42 -0.43 1.33
N GLN A 201 -8.75 -0.41 1.46
CA GLN A 201 -9.63 0.34 0.58
C GLN A 201 -10.27 1.49 1.33
N PHE A 202 -10.34 2.64 0.68
CA PHE A 202 -11.15 3.75 1.20
C PHE A 202 -12.61 3.35 1.18
N ARG A 203 -13.31 3.59 2.28
CA ARG A 203 -14.76 3.38 2.32
C ARG A 203 -15.43 4.19 1.19
N PRO A 204 -16.47 3.65 0.54
CA PRO A 204 -17.25 4.42 -0.42
C PRO A 204 -17.82 5.68 0.26
N PRO A 205 -17.93 6.83 -0.43
CA PRO A 205 -18.46 8.07 0.18
C PRO A 205 -19.88 7.94 0.77
N ALA A 206 -20.64 6.93 0.34
CA ALA A 206 -21.99 6.64 0.83
C ALA A 206 -22.02 5.73 2.08
N ALA A 207 -20.92 5.04 2.38
CA ALA A 207 -20.84 4.15 3.54
C ALA A 207 -20.87 4.97 4.84
N ARG A 208 -21.72 4.56 5.78
CA ARG A 208 -21.90 5.21 7.08
C ARG A 208 -21.58 4.23 8.20
N GLY A 209 -21.15 4.75 9.35
CA GLY A 209 -20.85 3.97 10.54
C GLY A 209 -19.47 4.31 11.11
N PRO A 210 -19.13 3.74 12.28
CA PRO A 210 -17.84 3.94 12.92
C PRO A 210 -16.69 3.58 11.98
N ARG A 211 -15.51 4.13 12.24
CA ARG A 211 -14.29 3.75 11.54
C ARG A 211 -13.99 2.27 11.72
N SER A 212 -13.55 1.61 10.66
CA SER A 212 -12.94 0.29 10.77
C SER A 212 -11.58 0.36 11.49
N GLU A 213 -11.07 -0.78 11.95
CA GLU A 213 -9.72 -0.86 12.51
C GLU A 213 -8.65 -0.37 11.53
N ASP A 214 -8.84 -0.67 10.26
CA ASP A 214 -7.98 -0.21 9.16
C ASP A 214 -7.99 1.32 8.99
N GLU A 215 -9.15 1.95 9.13
CA GLU A 215 -9.26 3.42 9.08
C GLU A 215 -8.64 4.08 10.31
N TRP A 216 -8.71 3.43 11.47
CA TRP A 216 -8.03 3.89 12.68
C TRP A 216 -6.51 3.75 12.56
N PHE A 217 -6.04 2.62 12.07
CA PHE A 217 -4.64 2.38 11.79
C PHE A 217 -4.07 3.43 10.83
N GLN A 218 -4.82 3.80 9.79
CA GLN A 218 -4.43 4.88 8.89
C GLN A 218 -4.29 6.23 9.62
N ILE A 219 -5.25 6.60 10.49
CA ILE A 219 -5.12 7.83 11.30
C ILE A 219 -3.83 7.79 12.12
N GLN A 220 -3.56 6.70 12.82
CA GLN A 220 -2.38 6.57 13.67
C GLN A 220 -1.09 6.74 12.87
N ILE A 221 -1.01 6.14 11.69
CA ILE A 221 0.14 6.27 10.78
C ILE A 221 0.33 7.71 10.28
N PHE A 222 -0.75 8.42 9.94
CA PHE A 222 -0.66 9.74 9.30
C PHE A 222 -0.74 10.92 10.28
N THR A 223 -1.14 10.71 11.53
CA THR A 223 -1.16 11.74 12.59
C THR A 223 0.17 12.50 12.76
N PRO A 224 1.36 11.85 12.66
CA PRO A 224 2.63 12.55 12.69
C PRO A 224 2.81 13.63 11.60
N LEU A 225 2.09 13.57 10.48
CA LEU A 225 2.11 14.67 9.48
C LEU A 225 1.42 15.93 9.99
N VAL A 226 0.35 15.77 10.77
CA VAL A 226 -0.32 16.91 11.44
C VAL A 226 0.63 17.51 12.47
N GLY A 227 1.29 16.66 13.27
CA GLY A 227 2.33 17.10 14.21
C GLY A 227 3.46 17.89 13.53
N PHE A 228 3.92 17.41 12.36
CA PHE A 228 4.91 18.13 11.55
C PHE A 228 4.40 19.49 11.06
N ALA A 229 3.16 19.57 10.57
CA ALA A 229 2.58 20.84 10.14
C ALA A 229 2.45 21.86 11.29
N ILE A 230 2.14 21.40 12.51
CA ILE A 230 2.12 22.23 13.72
C ILE A 230 3.53 22.69 14.08
N GLU A 231 4.51 21.77 14.11
CA GLU A 231 5.91 22.08 14.42
C GLU A 231 6.49 23.15 13.47
N ARG A 232 6.11 23.10 12.19
CA ARG A 232 6.52 24.09 11.17
C ARG A 232 5.68 25.36 11.14
N GLY A 233 4.68 25.48 12.01
CA GLY A 233 3.81 26.65 12.09
C GLY A 233 2.95 26.84 10.85
N TRP A 234 2.72 25.79 10.05
CA TRP A 234 1.81 25.83 8.91
C TRP A 234 0.35 25.94 9.38
N ILE A 235 0.06 25.25 10.49
CA ILE A 235 -1.22 25.26 11.17
C ILE A 235 -1.00 25.39 12.68
N GLU A 236 -2.00 25.91 13.38
CA GLU A 236 -2.00 25.98 14.85
C GLU A 236 -2.33 24.60 15.46
N ALA A 237 -1.99 24.40 16.73
CA ALA A 237 -2.27 23.14 17.42
C ALA A 237 -3.77 22.84 17.50
N GLU A 238 -4.61 23.86 17.72
CA GLU A 238 -6.07 23.73 17.71
C GLU A 238 -6.60 23.36 16.33
N GLU A 239 -6.09 24.00 15.26
CA GLU A 239 -6.44 23.67 13.87
C GLU A 239 -6.08 22.21 13.54
N GLY A 240 -4.90 21.75 13.98
CA GLY A 240 -4.48 20.36 13.82
C GLY A 240 -5.35 19.38 14.61
N GLN A 241 -5.75 19.73 15.84
CA GLN A 241 -6.71 18.92 16.61
C GLN A 241 -8.06 18.82 15.90
N LEU A 242 -8.59 19.93 15.40
CA LEU A 242 -9.85 19.97 14.67
C LEU A 242 -9.78 19.16 13.37
N ALA A 243 -8.65 19.20 12.66
CA ALA A 243 -8.42 18.37 11.48
C ALA A 243 -8.43 16.87 11.80
N LEU A 244 -7.90 16.46 12.96
CA LEU A 244 -7.91 15.06 13.42
C LEU A 244 -9.29 14.62 13.94
N LEU A 245 -10.05 15.54 14.53
CA LEU A 245 -11.41 15.29 14.99
C LEU A 245 -12.44 15.25 13.84
N SER A 246 -12.14 15.92 12.72
CA SER A 246 -13.00 15.91 11.53
C SER A 246 -13.17 14.48 11.01
N GLY A 247 -14.41 13.98 11.01
CA GLY A 247 -14.76 12.62 10.60
C GLY A 247 -14.15 11.55 11.49
N ILE A 248 -13.86 11.84 12.76
CA ILE A 248 -13.33 10.85 13.71
C ILE A 248 -14.30 9.69 13.94
N ASP A 249 -15.60 9.95 13.83
CA ASP A 249 -16.67 8.96 13.87
C ASP A 249 -16.73 8.07 12.60
N GLY A 250 -15.85 8.34 11.62
CA GLY A 250 -15.76 7.62 10.36
C GLY A 250 -16.61 8.23 9.24
N TRP A 251 -17.39 9.27 9.52
CA TRP A 251 -18.28 9.86 8.54
C TRP A 251 -18.17 11.39 8.53
N VAL A 252 -17.58 11.93 7.45
CA VAL A 252 -17.61 13.38 7.24
C VAL A 252 -18.90 13.77 6.52
N SER A 253 -19.81 14.43 7.22
CA SER A 253 -21.06 14.91 6.64
C SER A 253 -20.82 16.00 5.58
N ALA A 254 -21.81 16.30 4.73
CA ALA A 254 -21.67 17.41 3.78
C ALA A 254 -21.49 18.76 4.49
N GLY A 255 -22.19 18.97 5.61
CA GLY A 255 -22.07 20.18 6.42
C GLY A 255 -20.73 20.27 7.15
N GLU A 256 -20.21 19.14 7.63
CA GLU A 256 -18.88 19.08 8.23
C GLU A 256 -17.77 19.30 7.19
N ARG A 257 -17.89 18.75 5.98
CA ARG A 257 -16.95 19.06 4.88
C ARG A 257 -16.95 20.55 4.55
N ASP A 258 -18.14 21.15 4.45
CA ASP A 258 -18.27 22.60 4.21
C ASP A 258 -17.65 23.39 5.36
N TRP A 259 -17.97 23.04 6.60
CA TRP A 259 -17.42 23.69 7.79
C TRP A 259 -15.90 23.55 7.90
N SER A 260 -15.33 22.35 7.73
CA SER A 260 -13.88 22.13 7.76
C SER A 260 -13.19 22.91 6.65
N ARG A 261 -13.83 23.04 5.48
CA ARG A 261 -13.28 23.84 4.39
C ARG A 261 -13.30 25.33 4.70
N THR A 262 -14.45 25.88 5.12
CA THR A 262 -14.61 27.32 5.35
C THR A 262 -13.94 27.81 6.64
N THR A 263 -13.83 26.95 7.65
CA THR A 263 -13.40 27.33 9.00
C THR A 263 -11.96 26.92 9.30
N LEU A 264 -11.44 25.90 8.61
CA LEU A 264 -10.05 25.46 8.76
C LEU A 264 -9.25 25.73 7.49
N ALA A 265 -9.58 25.07 6.38
CA ALA A 265 -8.71 25.05 5.21
C ALA A 265 -8.52 26.43 4.54
N ASP A 266 -9.63 27.13 4.25
CA ASP A 266 -9.57 28.45 3.58
C ASP A 266 -8.82 29.50 4.45
N PRO A 267 -9.09 29.65 5.76
CA PRO A 267 -8.34 30.58 6.62
C PRO A 267 -6.85 30.26 6.75
N ILE A 268 -6.47 28.98 6.85
CA ILE A 268 -5.06 28.56 6.88
C ILE A 268 -4.35 29.05 5.62
N VAL A 269 -4.95 28.80 4.45
CA VAL A 269 -4.38 29.18 3.15
C VAL A 269 -4.29 30.70 3.03
N GLU A 270 -5.35 31.41 3.39
CA GLU A 270 -5.39 32.89 3.38
C GLU A 270 -4.27 33.48 4.24
N ARG A 271 -4.07 32.96 5.46
CA ARG A 271 -2.98 33.35 6.36
C ARG A 271 -1.61 33.11 5.73
N THR A 272 -1.39 31.93 5.13
CA THR A 272 -0.11 31.60 4.49
C THR A 272 0.18 32.50 3.29
N VAL A 273 -0.81 32.76 2.43
CA VAL A 273 -0.64 33.62 1.25
C VAL A 273 -0.41 35.07 1.65
N ARG A 274 -1.16 35.59 2.64
CA ARG A 274 -1.04 36.99 3.09
C ARG A 274 0.28 37.33 3.76
N ARG A 275 1.04 36.32 4.22
CA ARG A 275 2.43 36.52 4.66
C ARG A 275 3.30 37.15 3.57
N PHE A 276 3.04 36.83 2.30
CA PHE A 276 3.85 37.27 1.16
C PHE A 276 3.14 38.29 0.28
N VAL A 277 1.81 38.24 0.23
CA VAL A 277 0.98 39.18 -0.55
C VAL A 277 -0.15 39.68 0.37
N PRO A 278 0.06 40.74 1.16
CA PRO A 278 -0.88 41.16 2.21
C PRO A 278 -2.31 41.42 1.72
N GLU A 279 -2.45 41.95 0.49
CA GLU A 279 -3.74 42.26 -0.14
C GLU A 279 -4.34 41.06 -0.90
N ALA A 280 -3.73 39.88 -0.84
CA ALA A 280 -4.25 38.71 -1.52
C ALA A 280 -5.55 38.23 -0.89
N GLU A 281 -6.51 37.98 -1.77
CA GLU A 281 -7.73 37.23 -1.50
C GLU A 281 -7.67 35.96 -2.35
N PRO A 282 -7.00 34.88 -1.88
CA PRO A 282 -6.81 33.68 -2.70
C PRO A 282 -8.13 33.00 -3.09
N GLY A 283 -9.24 33.41 -2.49
CA GLY A 283 -10.58 32.88 -2.74
C GLY A 283 -10.74 31.46 -2.23
N ARG A 284 -11.92 30.87 -2.45
CA ARG A 284 -12.19 29.48 -2.08
C ARG A 284 -11.35 28.54 -2.95
N ILE A 285 -10.67 27.56 -2.38
CA ILE A 285 -9.94 26.56 -3.19
C ILE A 285 -10.94 25.60 -3.83
N GLY A 286 -11.21 25.69 -5.14
CA GLY A 286 -12.15 24.80 -5.81
C GLY A 286 -12.28 25.06 -7.31
N PRO A 287 -13.04 24.23 -8.05
CA PRO A 287 -13.28 24.40 -9.49
C PRO A 287 -13.94 25.73 -9.84
N GLU A 288 -14.61 26.37 -8.88
CA GLU A 288 -15.19 27.70 -8.96
C GLU A 288 -14.15 28.84 -8.97
N ASN A 289 -12.91 28.57 -8.55
CA ASN A 289 -11.85 29.58 -8.46
C ASN A 289 -11.09 29.71 -9.78
N GLN A 290 -11.67 30.51 -10.68
CA GLN A 290 -11.11 30.77 -12.00
C GLN A 290 -9.71 31.38 -11.93
N GLN A 291 -9.39 32.18 -10.91
CA GLN A 291 -8.07 32.78 -10.75
C GLN A 291 -7.01 31.72 -10.48
N LEU A 292 -7.29 30.75 -9.60
CA LEU A 292 -6.36 29.64 -9.32
C LEU A 292 -6.14 28.76 -10.56
N ILE A 293 -7.19 28.50 -11.33
CA ILE A 293 -7.10 27.75 -12.60
C ILE A 293 -6.22 28.51 -13.61
N LEU A 294 -6.47 29.81 -13.79
CA LEU A 294 -5.69 30.66 -14.69
C LEU A 294 -4.24 30.77 -14.23
N LEU A 295 -3.99 30.85 -12.92
CA LEU A 295 -2.65 30.82 -12.35
C LEU A 295 -1.93 29.52 -12.68
N GLY A 296 -2.57 28.37 -12.46
CA GLY A 296 -2.03 27.06 -12.81
C GLY A 296 -1.73 26.90 -14.31
N LEU A 297 -2.62 27.38 -15.18
CA LEU A 297 -2.38 27.40 -16.63
C LEU A 297 -1.23 28.33 -17.01
N SER A 298 -1.14 29.50 -16.37
CA SER A 298 -0.04 30.46 -16.61
C SER A 298 1.31 29.91 -16.13
N PHE A 299 1.32 29.12 -15.05
CA PHE A 299 2.48 28.40 -14.57
C PHE A 299 2.93 27.34 -15.58
N LEU A 300 2.01 26.45 -16.02
CA LEU A 300 2.33 25.43 -17.01
C LEU A 300 2.79 26.04 -18.34
N TRP A 301 2.19 27.16 -18.76
CA TRP A 301 2.65 27.90 -19.92
C TRP A 301 4.09 28.41 -19.72
N TRP A 302 4.35 29.09 -18.60
CA TRP A 302 5.67 29.63 -18.25
C TRP A 302 6.75 28.55 -18.21
N VAL A 303 6.46 27.38 -17.64
CA VAL A 303 7.39 26.22 -17.61
C VAL A 303 7.86 25.84 -19.01
N ASN A 304 6.98 25.95 -20.01
CA ASN A 304 7.28 25.57 -21.40
C ASN A 304 7.84 26.72 -22.25
N THR A 305 7.78 27.98 -21.80
CA THR A 305 8.16 29.14 -22.62
C THR A 305 9.26 30.02 -22.04
N SER A 306 9.55 29.93 -20.74
CA SER A 306 10.50 30.81 -20.07
C SER A 306 11.95 30.31 -20.16
N ASP A 307 12.89 31.24 -20.28
CA ASP A 307 14.33 30.96 -20.16
C ASP A 307 14.72 30.63 -18.71
N GLU A 308 14.12 31.29 -17.74
CA GLU A 308 14.32 31.01 -16.30
C GLU A 308 13.89 29.57 -15.96
N ALA A 309 12.74 29.13 -16.49
CA ALA A 309 12.28 27.75 -16.32
C ALA A 309 13.27 26.76 -16.93
N MET A 310 13.86 27.09 -18.08
CA MET A 310 14.88 26.28 -18.73
C MET A 310 16.14 26.19 -17.90
N GLU A 311 16.61 27.28 -17.29
CA GLU A 311 17.77 27.25 -16.39
C GLU A 311 17.54 26.29 -15.22
N VAL A 312 16.38 26.40 -14.55
CA VAL A 312 15.99 25.47 -13.47
C VAL A 312 15.98 24.00 -13.94
N MET A 313 15.44 23.74 -15.14
CA MET A 313 15.41 22.40 -15.72
C MET A 313 16.82 21.88 -16.06
N LEU A 314 17.73 22.73 -16.54
CA LEU A 314 19.11 22.36 -16.89
C LEU A 314 19.94 22.01 -15.65
N GLU A 315 19.70 22.69 -14.54
CA GLU A 315 20.37 22.44 -13.25
C GLU A 315 19.84 21.20 -12.55
N SER A 316 18.57 20.83 -12.77
CA SER A 316 17.93 19.74 -12.06
C SER A 316 18.52 18.36 -12.40
N PRO A 317 18.75 17.48 -11.40
CA PRO A 317 19.08 16.08 -11.64
C PRO A 317 17.89 15.25 -12.14
N ALA A 318 16.66 15.76 -12.02
CA ALA A 318 15.45 15.07 -12.47
C ALA A 318 15.28 15.05 -13.99
N VAL A 319 15.97 15.95 -14.70
CA VAL A 319 15.92 16.05 -16.17
C VAL A 319 17.06 15.24 -16.76
N SER A 320 16.75 14.34 -17.70
CA SER A 320 17.75 13.50 -18.36
C SER A 320 18.75 14.34 -19.16
N GLU A 321 20.00 13.89 -19.33
CA GLU A 321 20.96 14.61 -20.18
C GLU A 321 20.52 14.69 -21.65
N GLU A 322 19.72 13.73 -22.12
CA GLU A 322 19.09 13.77 -23.44
C GLU A 322 18.11 14.95 -23.54
N ASP A 323 17.25 15.13 -22.54
CA ASP A 323 16.28 16.23 -22.51
C ASP A 323 16.97 17.58 -22.26
N LYS A 324 18.04 17.62 -21.45
CA LYS A 324 18.87 18.83 -21.32
C LYS A 324 19.52 19.20 -22.65
N ALA A 325 19.96 18.23 -23.45
CA ALA A 325 20.48 18.50 -24.79
C ALA A 325 19.40 19.07 -25.72
N LYS A 326 18.16 18.56 -25.65
CA LYS A 326 17.00 19.12 -26.37
C LYS A 326 16.72 20.56 -25.96
N LEU A 327 16.70 20.85 -24.66
CA LEU A 327 16.53 22.21 -24.13
C LEU A 327 17.60 23.17 -24.65
N ARG A 328 18.88 22.77 -24.60
CA ARG A 328 20.01 23.56 -25.14
C ARG A 328 19.90 23.80 -26.65
N ALA A 329 19.28 22.87 -27.38
CA ALA A 329 19.01 23.00 -28.81
C ALA A 329 17.76 23.85 -29.14
N GLY A 330 17.10 24.42 -28.11
CA GLY A 330 15.89 25.24 -28.26
C GLY A 330 14.58 24.46 -28.28
N ASN A 331 14.61 23.13 -28.13
CA ASN A 331 13.38 22.34 -28.00
C ASN A 331 12.87 22.42 -26.56
N ARG A 332 11.75 23.13 -26.37
CA ARG A 332 11.10 23.32 -25.06
C ARG A 332 10.10 22.23 -24.70
N PHE A 333 9.76 21.34 -25.63
CA PHE A 333 8.83 20.23 -25.40
C PHE A 333 9.61 18.97 -25.04
N ILE A 334 9.93 18.85 -23.74
CA ILE A 334 10.55 17.66 -23.17
C ILE A 334 9.56 16.90 -22.28
N GLY A 335 9.80 15.60 -22.09
CA GLY A 335 9.03 14.79 -21.16
C GLY A 335 9.41 15.13 -19.71
N LEU A 336 8.72 16.09 -19.09
CA LEU A 336 8.95 16.40 -17.69
C LEU A 336 8.45 15.27 -16.78
N PRO A 337 9.23 14.87 -15.75
CA PRO A 337 8.73 13.93 -14.77
C PRO A 337 7.58 14.56 -14.00
N GLY A 338 6.60 13.76 -13.59
CA GLY A 338 5.50 14.24 -12.75
C GLY A 338 5.99 14.75 -11.38
N PRO A 339 5.32 15.74 -10.75
CA PRO A 339 5.68 16.24 -9.43
C PRO A 339 5.60 15.10 -8.43
N PHE A 340 6.73 14.83 -7.78
CA PHE A 340 6.87 13.67 -6.91
C PHE A 340 6.39 12.37 -7.59
N GLY A 341 6.71 12.16 -8.86
CA GLY A 341 6.33 10.95 -9.63
C GLY A 341 4.83 10.78 -9.86
N ILE A 342 4.02 11.81 -9.64
CA ILE A 342 2.59 11.79 -9.91
C ILE A 342 2.39 12.16 -11.39
N PRO A 343 1.93 11.25 -12.26
CA PRO A 343 1.81 11.53 -13.69
C PRO A 343 0.84 12.68 -13.96
N ILE A 344 1.31 13.70 -14.68
CA ILE A 344 0.47 14.80 -15.18
C ILE A 344 -0.13 14.35 -16.51
N GLY A 345 -1.45 14.13 -16.56
CA GLY A 345 -2.17 13.79 -17.81
C GLY A 345 -2.62 12.34 -17.96
N GLY A 346 -2.56 11.54 -16.90
CA GLY A 346 -2.93 10.12 -16.91
C GLY A 346 -1.70 9.24 -17.18
N GLY A 347 -1.38 8.40 -16.20
CA GLY A 347 -0.31 7.42 -16.33
C GLY A 347 -0.78 6.16 -17.06
N ASP A 348 0.10 5.16 -17.14
CA ASP A 348 -0.30 3.83 -17.57
C ASP A 348 -1.37 3.28 -16.63
N SER A 349 -2.25 2.46 -17.18
CA SER A 349 -3.22 1.74 -16.35
C SER A 349 -2.46 0.80 -15.42
N PRO A 350 -2.72 0.84 -14.10
CA PRO A 350 -2.08 -0.10 -13.20
C PRO A 350 -2.47 -1.52 -13.56
N LEU A 351 -1.57 -2.46 -13.27
CA LEU A 351 -1.89 -3.87 -13.30
C LEU A 351 -2.71 -4.21 -12.05
N GLU A 352 -3.92 -4.70 -12.24
CA GLU A 352 -4.72 -5.26 -11.15
C GLU A 352 -4.15 -6.62 -10.78
N SER A 353 -3.88 -6.83 -9.49
CA SER A 353 -3.32 -8.07 -8.99
C SER A 353 -4.10 -8.59 -7.80
N GLU A 354 -4.36 -9.89 -7.83
CA GLU A 354 -4.97 -10.65 -6.76
C GLU A 354 -4.08 -11.85 -6.42
N VAL A 355 -3.84 -12.08 -5.14
CA VAL A 355 -3.19 -13.30 -4.66
C VAL A 355 -4.11 -13.95 -3.64
N VAL A 356 -4.46 -15.20 -3.87
CA VAL A 356 -5.29 -16.02 -2.99
C VAL A 356 -4.40 -17.10 -2.39
N LEU A 357 -4.35 -17.19 -1.08
CA LEU A 357 -3.58 -18.19 -0.36
C LEU A 357 -4.54 -19.05 0.46
N GLU A 358 -4.65 -20.32 0.11
CA GLU A 358 -5.40 -21.32 0.88
C GLU A 358 -4.55 -21.78 2.07
N THR A 359 -4.89 -21.28 3.25
CA THR A 359 -4.20 -21.66 4.50
C THR A 359 -5.00 -22.66 5.31
N GLY A 360 -6.32 -22.74 5.11
CA GLY A 360 -7.25 -23.60 5.87
C GLY A 360 -7.48 -23.16 7.32
N VAL A 361 -6.55 -22.39 7.89
CA VAL A 361 -6.58 -21.84 9.24
C VAL A 361 -6.17 -20.38 9.21
N GLU A 362 -6.61 -19.61 10.20
CA GLU A 362 -6.26 -18.19 10.31
C GLU A 362 -4.74 -18.00 10.47
N PRO A 363 -4.09 -17.20 9.60
CA PRO A 363 -2.70 -16.84 9.78
C PRO A 363 -2.51 -16.01 11.05
N PHE A 364 -1.49 -16.34 11.84
CA PHE A 364 -1.14 -15.54 13.01
C PHE A 364 -0.40 -14.24 12.64
N ILE A 365 0.16 -14.16 11.43
CA ILE A 365 0.71 -12.93 10.84
C ILE A 365 0.27 -12.86 9.38
N THR A 366 -0.41 -11.79 8.97
CA THR A 366 -0.65 -11.48 7.56
C THR A 366 -0.91 -9.99 7.35
N ASN A 367 -0.65 -9.49 6.14
CA ASN A 367 -1.12 -8.18 5.70
C ASN A 367 -2.23 -8.24 4.63
N GLY A 368 -2.81 -9.42 4.41
CA GLY A 368 -3.97 -9.67 3.57
C GLY A 368 -5.26 -9.77 4.39
N ASN A 369 -6.36 -10.01 3.70
CA ASN A 369 -7.68 -10.20 4.30
C ASN A 369 -7.97 -11.68 4.49
N TRP A 370 -8.20 -12.11 5.73
CA TRP A 370 -8.60 -13.47 6.07
C TRP A 370 -10.11 -13.67 5.88
N ASP A 371 -10.49 -14.72 5.16
CA ASP A 371 -11.87 -15.19 5.03
C ASP A 371 -11.99 -16.58 5.70
N GLU A 372 -12.58 -16.60 6.90
CA GLU A 372 -12.80 -17.81 7.68
C GLU A 372 -13.70 -18.82 6.96
N SER A 373 -14.66 -18.35 6.15
CA SER A 373 -15.62 -19.23 5.47
C SER A 373 -15.00 -20.02 4.32
N LEU A 374 -13.97 -19.45 3.70
CA LEU A 374 -13.23 -20.05 2.61
C LEU A 374 -11.91 -20.68 3.06
N GLY A 375 -11.41 -20.32 4.24
CA GLY A 375 -10.09 -20.75 4.69
C GLY A 375 -8.96 -20.10 3.88
N THR A 376 -9.17 -18.88 3.39
CA THR A 376 -8.25 -18.21 2.46
C THR A 376 -7.84 -16.81 2.90
N VAL A 377 -6.59 -16.44 2.61
CA VAL A 377 -6.11 -15.05 2.67
C VAL A 377 -6.11 -14.46 1.27
N THR A 378 -6.72 -13.29 1.10
CA THR A 378 -6.70 -12.55 -0.16
C THR A 378 -5.85 -11.28 -0.06
N PHE A 379 -4.98 -11.08 -1.04
CA PHE A 379 -4.20 -9.87 -1.23
C PHE A 379 -4.60 -9.22 -2.56
N SER A 380 -5.30 -8.09 -2.49
CA SER A 380 -5.73 -7.35 -3.68
C SER A 380 -5.08 -5.98 -3.72
N THR A 381 -4.48 -5.63 -4.87
CA THR A 381 -3.86 -4.31 -5.03
C THR A 381 -3.67 -3.92 -6.50
N ARG A 382 -3.17 -2.69 -6.70
CA ARG A 382 -2.82 -2.13 -8.00
C ARG A 382 -1.32 -1.93 -8.08
N ILE A 383 -0.68 -2.57 -9.05
CA ILE A 383 0.75 -2.45 -9.30
C ILE A 383 0.97 -1.37 -10.34
N TYR A 384 1.69 -0.33 -9.95
CA TYR A 384 2.08 0.77 -10.83
C TYR A 384 3.51 0.54 -11.35
N PRO A 385 3.78 0.96 -12.61
CA PRO A 385 5.15 1.09 -13.11
C PRO A 385 6.02 1.91 -12.16
N ALA A 386 7.32 1.62 -12.08
CA ALA A 386 8.23 2.16 -11.07
C ALA A 386 8.20 3.70 -10.99
N GLU A 387 8.18 4.33 -12.16
CA GLU A 387 8.12 5.78 -12.37
C GLU A 387 6.79 6.43 -11.97
N GLN A 388 5.72 5.64 -11.79
CA GLN A 388 4.38 6.09 -11.39
C GLN A 388 4.00 5.65 -9.96
N ARG A 389 4.87 4.90 -9.27
CA ARG A 389 4.57 4.39 -7.92
C ARG A 389 4.40 5.54 -6.94
N ARG A 390 3.34 5.46 -6.13
CA ARG A 390 3.07 6.43 -5.04
C ARG A 390 3.70 6.05 -3.69
N ARG A 391 4.36 4.89 -3.62
CA ARG A 391 4.98 4.33 -2.42
C ARG A 391 6.48 4.13 -2.65
N LEU A 392 7.25 3.96 -1.57
CA LEU A 392 8.71 3.75 -1.63
C LEU A 392 9.09 2.47 -2.38
N ALA A 393 8.27 1.43 -2.26
CA ALA A 393 8.51 0.14 -2.89
C ALA A 393 7.17 -0.50 -3.30
N PRO A 394 7.18 -1.54 -4.16
CA PRO A 394 6.01 -2.36 -4.40
C PRO A 394 5.50 -3.05 -3.12
N PRO A 395 4.20 -3.37 -3.03
CA PRO A 395 3.66 -4.13 -1.90
C PRO A 395 4.35 -5.50 -1.79
N VAL A 396 4.62 -5.93 -0.55
CA VAL A 396 5.04 -7.30 -0.24
C VAL A 396 3.86 -7.97 0.44
N PHE A 397 3.25 -8.96 -0.20
CA PHE A 397 2.25 -9.82 0.41
C PHE A 397 2.95 -10.83 1.29
N HIS A 398 2.40 -11.08 2.47
CA HIS A 398 2.90 -12.13 3.32
C HIS A 398 1.82 -12.74 4.21
N ALA A 399 2.01 -14.01 4.51
CA ALA A 399 1.26 -14.71 5.54
C ALA A 399 2.15 -15.76 6.21
N SER A 400 1.98 -15.91 7.52
CA SER A 400 2.51 -17.00 8.31
C SER A 400 1.36 -17.65 9.06
N TRP A 401 1.23 -18.96 8.91
CA TRP A 401 0.15 -19.75 9.52
C TRP A 401 0.69 -21.09 10.01
N ALA A 402 -0.02 -21.71 10.95
CA ALA A 402 0.37 -23.00 11.48
C ALA A 402 -0.84 -23.94 11.53
N VAL A 403 -0.70 -25.10 10.90
CA VAL A 403 -1.73 -26.12 10.80
C VAL A 403 -1.45 -27.20 11.85
N PRO A 404 -2.37 -27.44 12.80
CA PRO A 404 -2.19 -28.46 13.82
C PRO A 404 -2.26 -29.86 13.22
N ASP A 405 -1.45 -30.78 13.77
CA ASP A 405 -1.70 -32.22 13.64
C ASP A 405 -2.74 -32.60 14.69
N GLU A 406 -4.02 -32.55 14.27
CA GLU A 406 -5.12 -32.74 15.19
C GLU A 406 -5.15 -34.13 15.84
N ASP A 407 -4.69 -35.16 15.11
CA ASP A 407 -4.67 -36.53 15.62
C ASP A 407 -3.63 -36.65 16.75
N VAL A 408 -2.41 -36.14 16.52
CA VAL A 408 -1.37 -36.14 17.55
C VAL A 408 -1.79 -35.34 18.78
N GLN A 409 -2.36 -34.15 18.60
CA GLN A 409 -2.76 -33.33 19.73
C GLN A 409 -3.91 -33.95 20.52
N ARG A 410 -4.93 -34.53 19.87
CA ARG A 410 -6.03 -35.22 20.56
C ARG A 410 -5.57 -36.50 21.26
N GLU A 411 -4.58 -37.21 20.71
CA GLU A 411 -4.00 -38.38 21.40
C GLU A 411 -3.29 -37.99 22.71
N ILE A 412 -2.60 -36.85 22.72
CA ILE A 412 -1.76 -36.40 23.85
C ILE A 412 -2.56 -35.58 24.87
N PHE A 413 -3.38 -34.64 24.41
CA PHE A 413 -4.05 -33.63 25.23
C PHE A 413 -5.58 -33.79 25.30
N ASP A 414 -6.15 -34.79 24.62
CA ASP A 414 -7.60 -34.98 24.43
C ASP A 414 -8.31 -33.82 23.68
N ASP A 415 -7.56 -32.82 23.18
CA ASP A 415 -8.07 -31.68 22.40
C ASP A 415 -6.96 -31.06 21.50
N VAL A 416 -7.33 -30.13 20.62
CA VAL A 416 -6.41 -29.35 19.78
C VAL A 416 -6.13 -28.02 20.47
N LEU A 417 -5.00 -27.94 21.19
CA LEU A 417 -4.70 -26.83 22.10
C LEU A 417 -3.56 -25.92 21.62
N LEU A 418 -2.71 -26.40 20.71
CA LEU A 418 -1.65 -25.63 20.06
C LEU A 418 -2.10 -25.27 18.65
N VAL A 419 -2.48 -24.01 18.45
CA VAL A 419 -2.92 -23.45 17.17
C VAL A 419 -2.23 -22.12 16.91
N GLY A 420 -2.25 -21.63 15.67
CA GLY A 420 -1.77 -20.29 15.31
C GLY A 420 -0.34 -20.01 15.78
N GLN A 421 -0.15 -18.89 16.49
CA GLN A 421 1.16 -18.46 16.98
C GLN A 421 1.76 -19.45 17.98
N ASP A 422 0.95 -19.98 18.92
CA ASP A 422 1.44 -20.90 19.96
C ASP A 422 2.06 -22.16 19.35
N LEU A 423 1.41 -22.73 18.32
CA LEU A 423 1.95 -23.86 17.58
C LEU A 423 3.25 -23.48 16.84
N ALA A 424 3.28 -22.33 16.18
CA ALA A 424 4.46 -21.87 15.47
C ALA A 424 5.67 -21.67 16.40
N GLU A 425 5.45 -21.17 17.62
CA GLU A 425 6.49 -21.01 18.63
C GLU A 425 7.04 -22.35 19.10
N VAL A 426 6.18 -23.36 19.30
CA VAL A 426 6.62 -24.72 19.66
C VAL A 426 7.44 -25.34 18.54
N ILE A 427 6.97 -25.24 17.29
CA ILE A 427 7.71 -25.74 16.12
C ILE A 427 9.07 -25.06 16.02
N PHE A 428 9.14 -23.74 16.22
CA PHE A 428 10.41 -23.02 16.24
C PHE A 428 11.32 -23.54 17.37
N TRP A 429 10.80 -23.66 18.59
CA TRP A 429 11.56 -24.15 19.75
C TRP A 429 12.17 -25.53 19.50
N GLU A 430 11.42 -26.48 18.93
CA GLU A 430 11.91 -27.82 18.57
C GLU A 430 13.12 -27.79 17.61
N ARG A 431 13.16 -26.78 16.72
CA ARG A 431 14.28 -26.57 15.79
C ARG A 431 15.52 -26.03 16.49
N THR A 432 15.37 -25.35 17.62
CA THR A 432 16.50 -24.83 18.40
C THR A 432 17.19 -25.88 19.27
N LEU A 433 16.54 -27.04 19.48
CA LEU A 433 17.09 -28.16 20.22
C LEU A 433 18.29 -28.76 19.48
N ASP A 434 19.31 -29.17 20.23
CA ASP A 434 20.38 -30.00 19.68
C ASP A 434 19.88 -31.42 19.38
N GLU A 435 20.72 -32.21 18.72
CA GLU A 435 20.31 -33.53 18.24
C GLU A 435 19.96 -34.50 19.37
N GLU A 436 20.69 -34.44 20.48
CA GLU A 436 20.45 -35.29 21.65
C GLU A 436 19.10 -34.94 22.29
N THR A 437 18.91 -33.66 22.61
CA THR A 437 17.68 -33.14 23.22
C THR A 437 16.48 -33.33 22.31
N ARG A 438 16.62 -33.13 21.00
CA ARG A 438 15.55 -33.37 20.03
C ARG A 438 15.17 -34.85 19.98
N SER A 439 16.15 -35.75 20.05
CA SER A 439 15.88 -37.18 20.14
C SER A 439 15.12 -37.53 21.41
N ASP A 440 15.48 -36.94 22.54
CA ASP A 440 14.82 -37.13 23.83
C ASP A 440 13.37 -36.60 23.80
N TRP A 441 13.18 -35.40 23.24
CA TRP A 441 11.88 -34.81 23.00
C TRP A 441 10.98 -35.68 22.13
N ASN A 442 11.50 -36.19 21.00
CA ASN A 442 10.75 -37.07 20.11
C ASN A 442 10.35 -38.38 20.80
N ARG A 443 11.23 -38.94 21.65
CA ARG A 443 10.87 -40.13 22.45
C ARG A 443 9.79 -39.80 23.49
N ALA A 444 9.87 -38.63 24.11
CA ALA A 444 8.86 -38.17 25.06
C ALA A 444 7.49 -37.97 24.38
N LEU A 445 7.45 -37.39 23.17
CA LEU A 445 6.24 -37.28 22.36
C LEU A 445 5.63 -38.64 22.04
N VAL A 446 6.45 -39.62 21.62
CA VAL A 446 5.96 -40.99 21.35
C VAL A 446 5.40 -41.64 22.61
N ALA A 447 6.07 -41.49 23.76
CA ALA A 447 5.57 -42.00 25.04
C ALA A 447 4.24 -41.35 25.42
N ALA A 448 4.11 -40.03 25.25
CA ALA A 448 2.87 -39.31 25.54
C ALA A 448 1.70 -39.79 24.65
N ARG A 449 1.94 -40.08 23.37
CA ARG A 449 0.92 -40.64 22.47
C ARG A 449 0.44 -42.04 22.88
N LEU A 450 1.37 -42.90 23.31
CA LEU A 450 1.07 -44.28 23.64
C LEU A 450 0.45 -44.44 25.03
N ASP A 451 1.04 -43.78 26.03
CA ASP A 451 0.77 -44.03 27.43
C ASP A 451 -0.03 -42.89 28.10
N ARG A 452 -0.28 -41.78 27.38
CA ARG A 452 -0.89 -40.55 27.90
C ARG A 452 -0.14 -39.96 29.10
N ASP A 453 1.16 -40.27 29.22
CA ASP A 453 2.03 -39.74 30.26
C ASP A 453 2.80 -38.53 29.72
N LEU A 454 2.49 -37.35 30.25
CA LEU A 454 3.19 -36.10 29.92
C LEU A 454 4.46 -35.88 30.76
N THR A 455 4.74 -36.75 31.73
CA THR A 455 5.92 -36.64 32.61
C THR A 455 7.23 -36.62 31.83
N PRO A 456 7.46 -37.51 30.84
CA PRO A 456 8.69 -37.47 30.04
C PRO A 456 8.88 -36.15 29.30
N MET A 457 7.80 -35.56 28.76
CA MET A 457 7.86 -34.27 28.09
C MET A 457 8.17 -33.14 29.09
N SER A 458 7.52 -33.17 30.25
CA SER A 458 7.74 -32.21 31.32
C SER A 458 9.19 -32.23 31.82
N ASP A 459 9.79 -33.43 31.92
CA ASP A 459 11.17 -33.60 32.35
C ASP A 459 12.17 -33.07 31.33
N VAL A 460 11.95 -33.30 30.03
CA VAL A 460 12.75 -32.69 28.96
C VAL A 460 12.65 -31.17 29.05
N VAL A 461 11.45 -30.60 29.13
CA VAL A 461 11.27 -29.14 29.23
C VAL A 461 11.96 -28.58 30.46
N ARG A 462 11.77 -29.16 31.65
CA ARG A 462 12.45 -28.73 32.89
C ARG A 462 13.96 -28.76 32.78
N SER A 463 14.53 -29.71 32.04
CA SER A 463 15.98 -29.82 31.85
C SER A 463 16.57 -28.67 31.02
N LEU A 464 15.74 -27.98 30.23
CA LEU A 464 16.12 -26.90 29.32
C LEU A 464 15.81 -25.51 29.87
N GLU A 465 15.15 -25.43 31.02
CA GLU A 465 14.80 -24.18 31.68
C GLU A 465 16.03 -23.46 32.27
N GLY A 466 15.99 -22.14 32.26
CA GLY A 466 17.02 -21.29 32.85
C GLY A 466 17.34 -20.07 31.99
N ASN A 467 18.41 -19.35 32.36
CA ASN A 467 18.84 -18.08 31.74
C ASN A 467 20.29 -18.11 31.21
N SER A 468 20.88 -19.30 31.12
CA SER A 468 22.20 -19.51 30.55
C SER A 468 22.15 -19.50 29.01
N LYS A 469 23.31 -19.41 28.34
CA LYS A 469 23.39 -19.43 26.87
C LYS A 469 23.01 -20.78 26.25
N SER A 470 23.13 -21.87 27.00
CA SER A 470 22.73 -23.20 26.56
C SER A 470 21.25 -23.49 26.80
N ASP A 471 20.60 -22.72 27.66
CA ASP A 471 19.21 -22.96 28.05
C ASP A 471 18.27 -22.61 26.87
N ARG A 472 17.19 -23.39 26.75
CA ARG A 472 16.19 -23.30 25.68
C ARG A 472 14.80 -23.43 26.31
N PRO A 473 14.38 -22.43 27.12
CA PRO A 473 13.08 -22.49 27.79
C PRO A 473 11.97 -22.68 26.75
N ALA A 474 11.02 -23.54 27.09
CA ALA A 474 9.90 -23.83 26.18
C ALA A 474 8.95 -22.62 26.10
N PRO A 475 8.19 -22.47 25.00
CA PRO A 475 7.15 -21.45 24.88
C PRO A 475 6.12 -21.55 26.01
N ALA A 476 5.57 -20.40 26.42
CA ALA A 476 4.68 -20.30 27.57
C ALA A 476 3.47 -21.25 27.46
N ARG A 477 2.85 -21.33 26.28
CA ARG A 477 1.70 -22.22 26.07
C ARG A 477 2.05 -23.69 26.32
N LEU A 478 3.19 -24.16 25.83
CA LEU A 478 3.62 -25.55 26.06
C LEU A 478 3.90 -25.82 27.54
N ARG A 479 4.48 -24.86 28.26
CA ARG A 479 4.71 -24.97 29.72
C ARG A 479 3.41 -25.07 30.51
N ILE A 480 2.40 -24.28 30.15
CA ILE A 480 1.05 -24.36 30.75
C ILE A 480 0.44 -25.75 30.51
N LEU A 481 0.48 -26.24 29.27
CA LEU A 481 -0.06 -27.56 28.92
C LEU A 481 0.64 -28.71 29.68
N LEU A 482 1.92 -28.55 29.98
CA LEU A 482 2.71 -29.50 30.78
C LEU A 482 2.61 -29.25 32.30
N SER A 483 1.70 -28.38 32.75
CA SER A 483 1.51 -28.04 34.16
C SER A 483 2.80 -27.54 34.86
N LEU A 484 3.67 -26.87 34.10
CA LEU A 484 4.90 -26.25 34.60
C LEU A 484 4.66 -24.83 35.09
N ASP A 485 3.69 -24.15 34.49
CA ASP A 485 3.23 -22.81 34.87
C ASP A 485 1.71 -22.84 35.14
N PRO A 486 1.19 -21.94 36.01
CA PRO A 486 -0.25 -21.79 36.18
C PRO A 486 -0.90 -21.24 34.91
N ASP A 487 -2.11 -21.71 34.60
CA ASP A 487 -2.92 -21.15 33.51
C ASP A 487 -3.48 -19.78 33.96
N PRO A 488 -3.08 -18.66 33.33
CA PRO A 488 -3.56 -17.34 33.72
C PRO A 488 -5.07 -17.15 33.52
N GLY A 489 -5.75 -18.04 32.79
CA GLY A 489 -7.20 -18.00 32.57
C GLY A 489 -8.04 -18.92 33.46
N ALA A 490 -7.43 -19.70 34.37
CA ALA A 490 -8.16 -20.66 35.21
C ALA A 490 -8.79 -20.05 36.49
N ASP A 491 -8.49 -18.77 36.79
CA ASP A 491 -8.99 -18.04 37.96
C ASP A 491 -10.11 -17.00 37.62
N GLU A 492 -10.58 -16.95 36.37
CA GLU A 492 -11.79 -16.19 35.93
C GLU A 492 -12.97 -17.13 35.67
#